data_AF-R7UXK9-F1
#
_entry.id   AF-R7UXK9-F1
#
_cell.length_a   1.000
_cell.length_b   1.000
_cell.length_c   1.000
_cell.angle_alpha   90.00
_cell.angle_beta   90.00
_cell.angle_gamma   90.00
#
_symmetry.space_group_name_H-M   'P 1'
#
loop_
_entity.id
_entity.type
_entity.pdbx_description
1 polymer ?
#
loop_
_entity_poly.entity_id
_entity_poly.type
_entity_poly.pdbx_seq_one_letter_code
_entity_poly.pdbx_strand_id
1 'polypeptide(L)'
;MASHISGILFSTTVFIWFGFFELAAHSQAYILSVALLLGWMFTISFAKGFETVHSFSIILKHIFIRDITRFLFIYLFVMLGFALAFHVLFQLVPLLADRYHSPWDTFFMTLNVMLGLEDSLFEDFESSYGTAVAFIKTTYVAYVLLSGIILFNLLI
;
A
#
# COMPACT_ATOMS: atom_id res chain seq x y z
N MET A 1 10.96 22.84 12.15
CA MET A 1 11.85 22.05 11.27
C MET A 1 11.09 21.23 10.21
N ALA A 2 10.17 20.34 10.60
CA ALA A 2 9.41 19.51 9.63
C ALA A 2 8.59 20.29 8.58
N SER A 3 8.07 21.47 8.94
CA SER A 3 7.29 22.31 8.01
C SER A 3 8.12 22.93 6.87
N HIS A 4 9.41 23.16 7.09
CA HIS A 4 10.28 23.71 6.05
C HIS A 4 10.69 22.62 5.06
N ILE A 5 10.87 21.40 5.53
CA ILE A 5 11.21 20.24 4.69
C ILE A 5 10.07 19.91 3.72
N SER A 6 8.81 19.90 4.20
CA SER A 6 7.65 19.67 3.33
C SER A 6 7.45 20.79 2.30
N GLY A 7 7.69 22.04 2.67
CA GLY A 7 7.63 23.18 1.74
C GLY A 7 8.71 23.12 0.65
N ILE A 8 9.95 22.77 1.03
CA ILE A 8 11.05 22.58 0.07
C ILE A 8 10.72 21.42 -0.88
N LEU A 9 10.28 20.28 -0.36
CA LEU A 9 9.87 19.13 -1.18
C LEU A 9 8.79 19.52 -2.18
N PHE A 10 7.71 20.17 -1.73
CA PHE A 10 6.64 20.64 -2.61
C PHE A 10 7.17 21.58 -3.70
N SER A 11 7.96 22.59 -3.32
CA SER A 11 8.52 23.56 -4.26
C SER A 11 9.43 22.87 -5.29
N THR A 12 10.31 21.96 -4.87
CA THR A 12 11.18 21.22 -5.79
C THR A 12 10.38 20.35 -6.77
N THR A 13 9.34 19.66 -6.30
CA THR A 13 8.48 18.84 -7.16
C THR A 13 7.73 19.68 -8.18
N VAL A 14 7.27 20.88 -7.82
CA VAL A 14 6.62 21.81 -8.75
C VAL A 14 7.59 22.30 -9.83
N PHE A 15 8.83 22.62 -9.47
CA PHE A 15 9.85 22.99 -10.48
C PHE A 15 10.18 21.83 -11.42
N ILE A 16 10.30 20.61 -10.90
CA ILE A 16 10.50 19.41 -11.72
C ILE A 16 9.31 19.22 -12.66
N TRP A 17 8.08 19.34 -12.16
CA TRP A 17 6.87 19.26 -12.99
C TRP A 17 6.88 20.32 -14.10
N PHE A 18 7.21 21.56 -13.78
CA PHE A 18 7.25 22.66 -14.76
C PHE A 18 8.23 22.36 -15.90
N GLY A 19 9.42 21.82 -15.59
CA GLY A 19 10.35 21.37 -16.63
C GLY A 19 9.76 20.26 -17.52
N PHE A 20 9.08 19.27 -16.94
CA PHE A 20 8.43 18.21 -17.71
C PHE A 20 7.23 18.71 -18.54
N PHE A 21 6.54 19.74 -18.05
CA PHE A 21 5.46 20.42 -18.75
C PHE A 21 5.98 21.12 -20.02
N GLU A 22 7.09 21.83 -19.94
CA GLU A 22 7.73 22.46 -21.10
C GLU A 22 8.21 21.46 -22.15
N LEU A 23 8.66 20.27 -21.72
CA LEU A 23 9.07 19.18 -22.61
C LEU A 23 7.90 18.39 -23.22
N ALA A 24 6.63 18.75 -22.91
CA ALA A 24 5.43 18.03 -23.31
C ALA A 24 5.50 16.51 -23.02
N ALA A 25 6.19 16.14 -21.93
CA ALA A 25 6.41 14.75 -21.58
C ALA A 25 5.11 14.12 -21.04
N HIS A 26 4.76 12.91 -21.49
CA HIS A 26 3.57 12.20 -20.99
C HIS A 26 3.64 11.93 -19.47
N SER A 27 4.86 11.81 -18.93
CA SER A 27 5.09 11.60 -17.49
C SER A 27 4.78 12.83 -16.62
N GLN A 28 4.48 14.00 -17.21
CA GLN A 28 4.10 15.19 -16.46
C GLN A 28 2.92 14.95 -15.51
N ALA A 29 1.97 14.09 -15.92
CA ALA A 29 0.78 13.80 -15.13
C ALA A 29 1.11 13.08 -13.82
N TYR A 30 2.09 12.18 -13.84
CA TYR A 30 2.57 11.48 -12.64
C TYR A 30 3.28 12.44 -11.68
N ILE A 31 4.08 13.37 -12.20
CA ILE A 31 4.79 14.34 -11.36
C ILE A 31 3.80 15.36 -10.78
N LEU A 32 2.82 15.78 -11.56
CA LEU A 32 1.75 16.68 -11.11
C LEU A 32 0.92 16.05 -9.99
N SER A 33 0.55 14.78 -10.11
CA SER A 33 -0.23 14.10 -9.07
C SER A 33 0.53 14.04 -7.74
N VAL A 34 1.83 13.76 -7.78
CA VAL A 34 2.70 13.81 -6.60
C VAL A 34 2.82 15.25 -6.05
N ALA A 35 2.97 16.25 -6.92
CA ALA A 35 3.04 17.65 -6.50
C ALA A 35 1.75 18.07 -5.77
N LEU A 36 0.58 17.70 -6.29
CA LEU A 36 -0.70 18.00 -5.66
C LEU A 36 -0.85 17.31 -4.30
N LEU A 37 -0.48 16.02 -4.19
CA LEU A 37 -0.49 15.31 -2.91
C LEU A 37 0.40 16.01 -1.87
N LEU A 38 1.62 16.39 -2.25
CA LEU A 38 2.53 17.13 -1.37
C LEU A 38 1.99 18.51 -1.00
N GLY A 39 1.34 19.21 -1.93
CA GLY A 39 0.71 20.51 -1.68
C GLY A 39 -0.41 20.41 -0.65
N TRP A 40 -1.30 19.42 -0.77
CA TRP A 40 -2.36 19.17 0.21
C TRP A 40 -1.80 18.76 1.58
N MET A 41 -0.78 17.90 1.62
CA MET A 41 -0.09 17.55 2.86
C MET A 41 0.62 18.75 3.51
N PHE A 42 1.17 19.66 2.70
CA PHE A 42 1.77 20.91 3.18
C PHE A 42 0.71 21.81 3.83
N THR A 43 -0.50 21.89 3.28
CA THR A 43 -1.59 22.71 3.84
C THR A 43 -1.95 22.31 5.27
N ILE A 44 -1.86 21.03 5.63
CA ILE A 44 -2.06 20.54 7.01
C ILE A 44 -1.10 21.21 8.01
N SER A 45 0.08 21.66 7.56
CA SER A 45 1.02 22.38 8.42
C SER A 45 0.50 23.75 8.86
N PHE A 46 -0.37 24.41 8.09
CA PHE A 46 -0.99 25.67 8.49
C PHE A 46 -2.07 25.49 9.58
N ALA A 47 -2.66 24.30 9.70
CA ALA A 47 -3.62 23.99 10.76
C ALA A 47 -3.00 24.03 12.17
N LYS A 48 -1.66 24.05 12.28
CA LYS A 48 -0.92 24.23 13.53
C LYS A 48 -1.07 25.63 14.15
N GLY A 49 -1.58 26.60 13.39
CA GLY A 49 -1.89 27.93 13.91
C GLY A 49 -3.05 27.94 14.92
N PHE A 50 -3.83 26.86 14.97
CA PHE A 50 -4.88 26.66 15.98
C PHE A 50 -4.34 25.78 17.10
N GLU A 51 -4.28 26.31 18.33
CA GLU A 51 -3.69 25.63 19.49
C GLU A 51 -4.33 24.26 19.77
N THR A 52 -5.65 24.16 19.64
CA THR A 52 -6.43 22.93 19.84
C THR A 52 -6.13 21.86 18.78
N VAL A 53 -6.07 22.24 17.51
CA VAL A 53 -5.76 21.35 16.37
C VAL A 53 -4.29 20.91 16.42
N HIS A 54 -3.40 21.81 16.83
CA HIS A 54 -1.98 21.53 16.96
C HIS A 54 -1.68 20.47 18.02
N SER A 55 -2.27 20.61 19.21
CA SER A 55 -2.12 19.64 20.31
C SER A 55 -2.62 18.25 19.93
N PHE A 56 -3.82 18.18 19.34
CA PHE A 56 -4.38 16.92 18.82
C PHE A 56 -3.47 16.27 17.77
N SER A 57 -2.96 17.05 16.81
CA SER A 57 -2.08 16.55 15.75
C SER A 57 -0.77 15.97 16.28
N ILE A 58 -0.21 16.54 17.35
CA ILE A 58 1.02 16.02 17.98
C ILE A 58 0.75 14.68 18.65
N ILE A 59 -0.35 14.56 19.39
CA ILE A 59 -0.73 13.32 20.08
C ILE A 59 -0.97 12.21 19.06
N LEU A 60 -1.76 12.49 18.01
CA LEU A 60 -2.07 11.52 16.96
C LEU A 60 -0.82 11.09 16.22
N LYS A 61 0.07 12.03 15.86
CA LYS A 61 1.36 11.71 15.23
C LYS A 61 2.22 10.80 16.10
N HIS A 62 2.26 11.04 17.42
CA HIS A 62 3.09 10.26 18.33
C HIS A 62 2.57 8.81 18.44
N ILE A 63 1.26 8.64 18.62
CA ILE A 63 0.60 7.32 18.66
C ILE A 63 0.83 6.59 17.32
N PHE A 64 0.52 7.26 16.20
CA PHE A 64 0.66 6.68 14.87
C PHE A 64 2.08 6.22 14.58
N ILE A 65 3.09 7.06 14.82
CA ILE A 65 4.49 6.71 14.50
C ILE A 65 4.98 5.58 15.40
N ARG A 66 4.73 5.64 16.70
CA ARG A 66 5.28 4.66 17.65
C ARG A 66 4.65 3.29 17.44
N ASP A 67 3.33 3.24 17.26
CA ASP A 67 2.60 1.99 17.31
C ASP A 67 2.55 1.36 15.90
N ILE A 68 2.31 2.14 14.84
CA ILE A 68 2.20 1.58 13.48
C ILE A 68 3.56 1.17 12.93
N THR A 69 4.64 1.94 13.10
CA THR A 69 5.91 1.62 12.43
C THR A 69 6.48 0.26 12.83
N ARG A 70 6.34 -0.12 14.10
CA ARG A 70 6.83 -1.40 14.64
C ARG A 70 6.08 -2.60 14.03
N PHE A 71 4.75 -2.52 13.99
CA PHE A 71 3.93 -3.62 13.50
C PHE A 71 3.81 -3.64 11.97
N LEU A 72 3.83 -2.47 11.32
CA LEU A 72 3.86 -2.33 9.86
C LEU A 72 5.08 -3.00 9.24
N PHE A 73 6.24 -2.92 9.90
CA PHE A 73 7.43 -3.59 9.42
C PHE A 73 7.28 -5.12 9.43
N ILE A 74 6.88 -5.70 10.57
CA ILE A 74 6.63 -7.14 10.70
C ILE A 74 5.59 -7.58 9.65
N TYR A 75 4.54 -6.77 9.50
CA TYR A 75 3.50 -6.98 8.52
C TYR A 75 4.03 -7.03 7.08
N LEU A 76 4.83 -6.06 6.66
CA LEU A 76 5.39 -6.03 5.30
C LEU A 76 6.22 -7.27 4.99
N PHE A 77 7.00 -7.79 5.95
CA PHE A 77 7.77 -9.02 5.77
C PHE A 77 6.89 -10.24 5.56
N VAL A 78 5.85 -10.38 6.40
CA VAL A 78 4.88 -11.48 6.28
C VAL A 78 4.15 -11.39 4.94
N MET A 79 3.62 -10.21 4.61
CA MET A 79 2.90 -9.99 3.35
C MET A 79 3.77 -10.31 2.14
N LEU A 80 5.02 -9.86 2.13
CA LEU A 80 5.96 -10.16 1.04
C LEU A 80 6.23 -11.66 0.92
N GLY A 81 6.42 -12.36 2.04
CA GLY A 81 6.60 -13.82 2.05
C GLY A 81 5.41 -14.57 1.44
N PHE A 82 4.19 -14.20 1.83
CA PHE A 82 2.98 -14.79 1.28
C PHE A 82 2.74 -14.39 -0.19
N ALA A 83 3.00 -13.13 -0.57
CA ALA A 83 2.87 -12.67 -1.94
C ALA A 83 3.79 -13.44 -2.90
N LEU A 84 5.04 -13.69 -2.50
CA LEU A 84 5.97 -14.51 -3.29
C LEU A 84 5.52 -15.97 -3.37
N ALA A 85 5.03 -16.54 -2.26
CA ALA A 85 4.49 -17.90 -2.26
C ALA A 85 3.29 -18.04 -3.19
N PHE A 86 2.35 -17.09 -3.13
CA PHE A 86 1.21 -17.03 -4.05
C PHE A 86 1.66 -16.85 -5.49
N HIS A 87 2.64 -16.00 -5.76
CA HIS A 87 3.11 -15.77 -7.12
C HIS A 87 3.65 -17.06 -7.75
N VAL A 88 4.48 -17.81 -7.01
CA VAL A 88 4.96 -19.11 -7.45
C VAL A 88 3.78 -20.05 -7.71
N LEU A 89 2.80 -20.11 -6.80
CA LEU A 89 1.64 -20.99 -6.94
C LEU A 89 0.72 -20.63 -8.10
N PHE A 90 0.53 -19.34 -8.38
CA PHE A 90 -0.29 -18.86 -9.50
C PHE A 90 0.34 -19.17 -10.85
N GLN A 91 1.67 -19.20 -10.93
CA GLN A 91 2.36 -19.63 -12.14
C GLN A 91 2.12 -21.11 -12.50
N LEU A 92 1.66 -21.96 -11.56
CA LEU A 92 1.29 -23.35 -11.87
C LEU A 92 -0.09 -23.48 -12.55
N VAL A 93 -0.94 -22.44 -12.47
CA VAL A 93 -2.31 -22.49 -13.00
C VAL A 93 -2.42 -21.49 -14.15
N PRO A 94 -2.68 -21.94 -15.40
CA PRO A 94 -2.68 -21.07 -16.58
C PRO A 94 -3.60 -19.85 -16.48
N LEU A 95 -4.79 -20.01 -15.87
CA LEU A 95 -5.76 -18.93 -15.67
C LEU A 95 -5.21 -17.81 -14.76
N LEU A 96 -4.53 -18.20 -13.67
CA LEU A 96 -3.98 -17.27 -12.69
C LEU A 96 -2.66 -16.64 -13.18
N ALA A 97 -1.89 -17.39 -13.97
CA ALA A 97 -0.64 -16.90 -14.56
C ALA A 97 -0.86 -15.76 -15.57
N ASP A 98 -1.95 -15.79 -16.34
CA ASP A 98 -2.32 -14.72 -17.28
C ASP A 98 -2.77 -13.44 -16.54
N ARG A 99 -3.52 -13.61 -15.44
CA ARG A 99 -4.03 -12.50 -14.62
C ARG A 99 -2.94 -11.85 -13.75
N TYR A 100 -2.04 -12.65 -13.19
CA TYR A 100 -1.00 -12.22 -12.25
C TYR A 100 0.40 -12.52 -12.80
N HIS A 101 0.73 -11.88 -13.93
CA HIS A 101 2.01 -12.09 -14.61
C HIS A 101 3.20 -11.57 -13.80
N SER A 102 3.05 -10.44 -13.10
CA SER A 102 4.12 -9.80 -12.34
C SER A 102 4.00 -10.09 -10.84
N PRO A 103 5.13 -10.30 -10.13
CA PRO A 103 5.14 -10.38 -8.67
C PRO A 103 4.51 -9.16 -8.00
N TRP A 104 4.59 -7.98 -8.64
CA TRP A 104 3.95 -6.77 -8.14
C TRP A 104 2.43 -6.86 -8.16
N ASP A 105 1.85 -7.47 -9.19
CA ASP A 105 0.39 -7.64 -9.28
C ASP A 105 -0.09 -8.58 -8.18
N THR A 106 0.66 -9.67 -7.93
CA THR A 106 0.37 -10.60 -6.83
C THR A 106 0.53 -9.92 -5.46
N PHE A 107 1.52 -9.05 -5.29
CA PHE A 107 1.71 -8.28 -4.06
C PHE A 107 0.55 -7.32 -3.80
N PHE A 108 0.12 -6.55 -4.80
CA PHE A 108 -1.04 -5.65 -4.68
C PHE A 108 -2.32 -6.42 -4.40
N MET A 109 -2.51 -7.56 -5.05
CA MET A 109 -3.65 -8.40 -4.77
C MET A 109 -3.62 -8.98 -3.34
N THR A 110 -2.45 -9.43 -2.88
CA THR A 110 -2.28 -9.92 -1.50
C THR A 110 -2.65 -8.83 -0.48
N LEU A 111 -2.27 -7.57 -0.73
CA LEU A 111 -2.70 -6.41 0.06
C LEU A 111 -4.22 -6.22 0.03
N ASN A 112 -4.86 -6.30 -1.14
CA ASN A 112 -6.31 -6.15 -1.27
C ASN A 112 -7.07 -7.25 -0.52
N VAL A 113 -6.59 -8.50 -0.58
CA VAL A 113 -7.16 -9.63 0.17
C VAL A 113 -7.11 -9.36 1.67
N MET A 114 -6.00 -8.85 2.19
CA MET A 114 -5.92 -8.50 3.61
C MET A 114 -6.88 -7.39 4.01
N LEU A 115 -7.06 -6.37 3.17
CA LEU A 115 -8.00 -5.28 3.44
C LEU A 115 -9.46 -5.72 3.31
N GLY A 116 -9.72 -6.96 2.86
CA GLY A 116 -11.06 -7.47 2.58
C GLY A 116 -11.70 -6.81 1.36
N LEU A 117 -10.88 -6.31 0.42
CA LEU A 117 -11.34 -5.64 -0.80
C LEU A 117 -11.43 -6.59 -2.00
N GLU A 118 -10.81 -7.77 -1.91
CA GLU A 118 -10.67 -8.73 -3.01
C GLU A 118 -11.42 -10.03 -2.71
N ASP A 119 -12.61 -10.19 -3.29
CA ASP A 119 -13.40 -11.44 -3.20
C ASP A 119 -13.23 -12.33 -4.44
N SER A 120 -12.75 -11.77 -5.56
CA SER A 120 -12.68 -12.47 -6.86
C SER A 120 -11.71 -13.65 -6.88
N LEU A 121 -10.79 -13.68 -5.93
CA LEU A 121 -9.87 -14.80 -5.76
C LEU A 121 -10.54 -16.12 -5.45
N PHE A 122 -11.60 -16.10 -4.63
CA PHE A 122 -12.30 -17.32 -4.26
C PHE A 122 -12.99 -17.96 -5.47
N GLU A 123 -13.56 -17.13 -6.35
CA GLU A 123 -14.23 -17.56 -7.58
C GLU A 123 -13.23 -18.16 -8.58
N ASP A 124 -12.05 -17.55 -8.73
CA ASP A 124 -10.96 -18.09 -9.56
C ASP A 124 -10.45 -19.44 -9.04
N PHE A 125 -10.48 -19.67 -7.72
CA PHE A 125 -10.13 -20.97 -7.12
C PHE A 125 -11.24 -22.03 -7.20
N GLU A 126 -12.50 -21.65 -7.38
CA GLU A 126 -13.61 -22.58 -7.62
C GLU A 126 -13.66 -23.06 -9.07
N SER A 127 -13.30 -22.18 -10.02
CA SER A 127 -13.24 -22.53 -11.44
C SER A 127 -12.02 -23.39 -11.82
N SER A 128 -10.99 -23.43 -10.96
CA SER A 128 -9.77 -24.21 -11.17
C SER A 128 -9.83 -25.59 -10.52
N TYR A 129 -9.42 -26.64 -11.25
CA TYR A 129 -9.44 -28.03 -10.81
C TYR A 129 -8.02 -28.61 -10.72
N GLY A 130 -7.63 -29.15 -9.56
CA GLY A 130 -6.37 -29.89 -9.40
C GLY A 130 -5.84 -29.96 -7.96
N THR A 131 -4.89 -30.85 -7.70
CA THR A 131 -4.25 -31.03 -6.37
C THR A 131 -3.54 -29.77 -5.88
N ALA A 132 -3.00 -28.95 -6.81
CA ALA A 132 -2.39 -27.67 -6.49
C ALA A 132 -3.40 -26.66 -5.89
N VAL A 133 -4.67 -26.74 -6.28
CA VAL A 133 -5.73 -25.84 -5.80
C VAL A 133 -6.01 -26.03 -4.31
N ALA A 134 -5.92 -27.27 -3.81
CA ALA A 134 -6.09 -27.56 -2.38
C ALA A 134 -4.99 -26.91 -1.52
N PHE A 135 -3.74 -26.95 -2.01
CA PHE A 135 -2.60 -26.30 -1.35
C PHE A 135 -2.71 -24.77 -1.39
N ILE A 136 -3.16 -24.21 -2.52
CA ILE A 136 -3.42 -22.77 -2.67
C ILE A 136 -4.52 -22.32 -1.71
N LYS A 137 -5.67 -23.01 -1.67
CA LYS A 137 -6.78 -22.71 -0.75
C LYS A 137 -6.32 -22.75 0.72
N THR A 138 -5.51 -23.72 1.08
CA THR A 138 -4.97 -23.84 2.45
C THR A 138 -4.03 -22.69 2.77
N THR A 139 -3.13 -22.33 1.84
CA THR A 139 -2.22 -21.18 1.98
C THR A 139 -2.99 -19.86 2.09
N TYR A 140 -4.07 -19.73 1.32
CA TYR A 140 -4.99 -18.60 1.36
C TYR A 140 -5.67 -18.45 2.72
N VAL A 141 -6.26 -19.53 3.27
CA VAL A 141 -6.88 -19.51 4.60
C VAL A 141 -5.86 -19.16 5.68
N ALA A 142 -4.66 -19.75 5.61
CA ALA A 142 -3.58 -19.42 6.54
C ALA A 142 -3.17 -17.95 6.46
N TYR A 143 -3.10 -17.39 5.25
CA TYR A 143 -2.81 -15.98 5.02
C TYR A 143 -3.88 -15.07 5.64
N VAL A 144 -5.16 -15.30 5.36
CA VAL A 144 -6.27 -14.47 5.88
C VAL A 144 -6.33 -14.49 7.41
N LEU A 145 -6.15 -15.67 8.02
CA LEU A 145 -6.13 -15.78 9.48
C LEU A 145 -4.94 -15.01 10.08
N LEU A 146 -3.74 -15.21 9.54
CA LEU A 146 -2.52 -14.61 10.05
C LEU A 146 -2.50 -13.10 9.81
N SER A 147 -2.92 -12.63 8.63
CA SER A 147 -3.03 -11.22 8.29
C SER A 147 -4.11 -10.52 9.13
N GLY A 148 -5.24 -11.18 9.37
CA GLY A 148 -6.28 -10.69 10.28
C GLY A 148 -5.76 -10.49 11.71
N ILE A 149 -5.04 -11.48 12.26
CA ILE A 149 -4.42 -11.36 13.59
C ILE A 149 -3.44 -10.19 13.65
N ILE A 150 -2.59 -10.03 12.63
CA ILE A 150 -1.63 -8.92 12.56
C ILE A 150 -2.35 -7.57 12.44
N LEU A 151 -3.42 -7.48 11.65
CA LEU A 151 -4.22 -6.26 11.48
C LEU A 151 -4.91 -5.87 12.79
N PHE A 152 -5.50 -6.83 13.51
CA PHE A 152 -6.08 -6.57 14.83
C PHE A 152 -5.04 -6.07 15.82
N ASN A 153 -3.84 -6.65 15.81
CA ASN A 153 -2.74 -6.22 16.66
C ASN A 153 -2.13 -4.87 16.25
N LEU A 154 -2.41 -4.38 15.04
CA LEU A 154 -2.09 -3.02 14.57
C LEU A 154 -3.12 -1.97 15.01
N LEU A 155 -4.38 -2.40 15.22
CA LEU A 155 -5.49 -1.52 15.59
C LEU A 155 -5.55 -1.24 17.10
N ILE A 156 -5.11 -2.21 17.91
CA ILE A 156 -5.08 -2.16 19.38
C ILE A 156 -3.80 -1.48 19.85
#